data_AF-A0A961ESQ6-F1
#
_entry.id   AF-A0A961ESQ6-F1
#
_cell.length_a   1.000
_cell.length_b   1.000
_cell.length_c   1.000
_cell.angle_alpha   90.00
_cell.angle_beta   90.00
_cell.angle_gamma   90.00
#
_symmetry.space_group_name_H-M   'P 1'
#
loop_
_entity.id
_entity.type
_entity.pdbx_description
1 polymer ?
#
loop_
_entity_poly.entity_id
_entity_poly.type
_entity_poly.pdbx_seq_one_letter_code
_entity_poly.pdbx_strand_id
1 'polypeptide(L)'
;MKSGRSALLLSIISLSILFAYCGPPQAKAEMDGKTYTFSDLDERTQIELQREFNENVANALQRHVYEKMLEKAAAEKGMEKKDFLASLEGEATSPSDENVRMIYEQYKNHQDFQGKTFEESSAMIRRELESQSKRQNVNAAVQDLVKKYGLKIDPNLPDLPPADIAIDGDPIRGNKDAKVTIVEFSDFDCPY
;
A
#
# COMPACT_ATOMS: atom_id res chain seq x y z
N MET A 1 -9.09 -78.55 18.43
CA MET A 1 -9.63 -77.31 19.02
C MET A 1 -8.56 -76.63 19.87
N LYS A 2 -7.99 -75.52 19.39
CA LYS A 2 -7.44 -74.41 20.19
C LYS A 2 -7.03 -73.31 19.20
N SER A 3 -7.91 -72.32 19.09
CA SER A 3 -7.75 -71.12 18.28
C SER A 3 -6.94 -70.08 19.05
N GLY A 4 -5.81 -69.66 18.51
CA GLY A 4 -5.06 -68.50 18.99
C GLY A 4 -4.85 -67.53 17.83
N ARG A 5 -5.68 -66.48 17.78
CA ARG A 5 -5.54 -65.37 16.84
C ARG A 5 -4.41 -64.47 17.34
N SER A 6 -3.28 -64.42 16.63
CA SER A 6 -2.25 -63.40 16.87
C SER A 6 -2.58 -62.14 16.07
N ALA A 7 -2.73 -61.05 16.81
CA ALA A 7 -3.14 -59.74 16.34
C ALA A 7 -2.03 -59.06 15.50
N LEU A 8 -2.43 -58.48 14.38
CA LEU A 8 -1.64 -57.55 13.58
C LEU A 8 -1.63 -56.20 14.31
N LEU A 9 -0.50 -55.83 14.93
CA LEU A 9 -0.29 -54.49 15.49
C LEU A 9 0.14 -53.54 14.36
N LEU A 10 -0.84 -52.93 13.69
CA LEU A 10 -0.65 -51.76 12.84
C LEU A 10 -0.36 -50.55 13.74
N SER A 11 0.92 -50.26 13.94
CA SER A 11 1.37 -49.04 14.60
C SER A 11 1.14 -47.86 13.66
N ILE A 12 -0.02 -47.22 13.76
CA ILE A 12 -0.29 -45.92 13.13
C ILE A 12 0.49 -44.88 13.94
N ILE A 13 1.71 -44.57 13.51
CA ILE A 13 2.44 -43.40 14.00
C ILE A 13 1.68 -42.18 13.43
N SER A 14 0.93 -41.51 14.30
CA SER A 14 0.21 -40.29 13.99
C SER A 14 1.21 -39.20 13.58
N LEU A 15 1.29 -38.93 12.28
CA LEU A 15 2.03 -37.83 11.68
C LEU A 15 1.30 -36.49 11.96
N SER A 16 1.13 -36.13 13.23
CA SER A 16 0.20 -35.07 13.65
C SER A 16 0.85 -33.82 14.24
N ILE A 17 2.17 -33.61 14.17
CA ILE A 17 2.77 -32.37 14.70
C ILE A 17 3.85 -31.82 13.77
N LEU A 18 3.43 -31.31 12.62
CA LEU A 18 4.19 -30.37 11.80
C LEU A 18 3.24 -29.25 11.32
N PHE A 19 2.54 -28.62 12.26
CA PHE A 19 1.83 -27.36 12.05
C PHE A 19 2.16 -26.42 13.20
N ALA A 20 3.42 -26.01 13.31
CA ALA A 20 3.79 -24.88 14.15
C ALA A 20 4.78 -24.02 13.37
N TYR A 21 4.52 -22.72 13.34
CA TYR A 21 5.21 -21.67 12.60
C TYR A 21 4.83 -21.50 11.12
N CYS A 22 3.57 -21.13 10.89
CA CYS A 22 3.24 -20.29 9.73
C CYS A 22 2.81 -18.91 10.24
N GLY A 23 3.75 -18.14 10.79
CA GLY A 23 3.53 -16.76 11.20
C GLY A 23 4.79 -16.14 11.82
N PRO A 24 5.01 -14.82 11.66
CA PRO A 24 6.09 -14.14 12.37
C PRO A 24 5.88 -14.31 13.90
N PRO A 25 6.96 -14.47 14.69
CA PRO A 25 6.85 -14.59 16.14
C PRO A 25 6.18 -13.33 16.72
N GLN A 26 5.08 -13.51 17.45
CA GLN A 26 4.38 -12.43 18.14
C GLN A 26 5.14 -12.05 19.41
N ALA A 27 5.27 -10.76 19.70
CA ALA A 27 5.92 -10.27 20.90
C ALA A 27 5.18 -10.73 22.17
N LYS A 28 5.92 -11.07 23.23
CA LYS A 28 5.38 -11.40 24.55
C LYS A 28 6.20 -10.73 25.65
N ALA A 29 5.53 -10.38 26.75
CA ALA A 29 6.15 -9.89 27.98
C ALA A 29 5.74 -10.77 29.16
N GLU A 30 6.60 -10.92 30.17
CA GLU A 30 6.30 -11.70 31.38
C GLU A 30 6.51 -10.83 32.62
N MET A 31 5.55 -10.82 33.53
CA MET A 31 5.62 -10.10 34.81
C MET A 31 4.88 -10.91 35.89
N ASP A 32 5.55 -11.19 37.00
CA ASP A 32 5.02 -11.96 38.15
C ASP A 32 4.40 -13.32 37.77
N GLY A 33 5.00 -14.01 36.80
CA GLY A 33 4.52 -15.30 36.31
C GLY A 33 3.30 -15.22 35.40
N LYS A 34 2.78 -14.02 35.11
CA LYS A 34 1.79 -13.79 34.05
C LYS A 34 2.50 -13.43 32.74
N THR A 35 2.03 -14.03 31.63
CA THR A 35 2.43 -13.64 30.27
C THR A 35 1.42 -12.65 29.70
N TYR A 36 1.92 -11.63 29.02
CA TYR A 36 1.18 -10.60 28.30
C TYR A 36 1.51 -10.71 26.82
N THR A 37 0.49 -10.59 25.99
CA THR A 37 0.50 -10.80 24.53
C THR A 37 -0.31 -9.71 23.83
N PHE A 38 -0.40 -9.78 22.51
CA PHE A 38 -1.25 -8.89 21.71
C PHE A 38 -2.71 -8.88 22.19
N SER A 39 -3.27 -10.04 22.58
CA SER A 39 -4.65 -10.11 23.07
C SER A 39 -4.88 -9.47 24.43
N ASP A 40 -3.82 -9.16 25.18
CA ASP A 40 -3.89 -8.42 26.45
C ASP A 40 -3.93 -6.90 26.24
N LEU A 41 -3.74 -6.41 25.02
CA LEU A 41 -3.84 -4.99 24.67
C LEU A 41 -5.31 -4.55 24.63
N ASP A 42 -5.57 -3.25 24.79
CA ASP A 42 -6.92 -2.73 24.56
C ASP A 42 -7.34 -2.88 23.09
N GLU A 43 -8.65 -2.99 22.85
CA GLU A 43 -9.22 -3.26 21.54
C GLU A 43 -8.79 -2.24 20.47
N ARG A 44 -8.73 -0.95 20.83
CA ARG A 44 -8.30 0.10 19.91
C ARG A 44 -6.86 -0.12 19.46
N THR A 45 -5.95 -0.41 20.39
CA THR A 45 -4.56 -0.72 20.07
C THR A 45 -4.44 -1.97 19.19
N GLN A 46 -5.26 -3.00 19.43
CA GLN A 46 -5.26 -4.19 18.58
C GLN A 46 -5.69 -3.87 17.14
N ILE A 47 -6.78 -3.12 16.97
CA ILE A 47 -7.27 -2.70 15.64
C ILE A 47 -6.20 -1.89 14.89
N GLU A 48 -5.58 -0.93 15.56
CA GLU A 48 -4.57 -0.07 14.97
C GLU A 48 -3.33 -0.85 14.50
N LEU A 49 -2.81 -1.73 15.34
CA LEU A 49 -1.66 -2.57 14.98
C LEU A 49 -1.98 -3.57 13.87
N GLN A 50 -3.20 -4.14 13.84
CA GLN A 50 -3.63 -5.02 12.76
C GLN A 50 -3.74 -4.25 11.44
N ARG A 51 -4.26 -3.02 11.48
CA ARG A 51 -4.30 -2.11 10.33
C ARG A 51 -2.90 -1.81 9.82
N GLU A 52 -1.99 -1.39 10.68
CA GLU A 52 -0.61 -1.09 10.30
C GLU A 52 0.10 -2.30 9.70
N PHE A 53 -0.06 -3.48 10.29
CA PHE A 53 0.51 -4.71 9.75
C PHE A 53 -0.01 -4.98 8.33
N ASN A 54 -1.34 -4.91 8.17
CA ASN A 54 -2.00 -5.12 6.89
C ASN A 54 -1.51 -4.14 5.83
N GLU A 55 -1.51 -2.84 6.12
CA GLU A 55 -1.02 -1.79 5.23
C GLU A 55 0.45 -1.99 4.85
N ASN A 56 1.29 -2.36 5.82
CA ASN A 56 2.71 -2.62 5.58
C ASN A 56 2.94 -3.81 4.66
N VAL A 57 2.20 -4.90 4.86
CA VAL A 57 2.24 -6.08 3.97
C VAL A 57 1.82 -5.69 2.56
N ALA A 58 0.72 -4.94 2.44
CA ALA A 58 0.18 -4.48 1.19
C ALA A 58 1.19 -3.62 0.41
N ASN A 59 1.74 -2.61 1.07
CA ASN A 59 2.75 -1.71 0.51
C ASN A 59 4.02 -2.45 0.11
N ALA A 60 4.48 -3.41 0.94
CA ALA A 60 5.64 -4.22 0.62
C ALA A 60 5.42 -5.11 -0.61
N LEU A 61 4.26 -5.76 -0.70
CA LEU A 61 3.89 -6.59 -1.84
C LEU A 61 3.79 -5.77 -3.12
N GLN A 62 3.12 -4.60 -3.07
CA GLN A 62 3.01 -3.71 -4.22
C GLN A 62 4.40 -3.31 -4.73
N ARG A 63 5.29 -2.80 -3.86
CA ARG A 63 6.67 -2.46 -4.25
C ARG A 63 7.41 -3.64 -4.87
N HIS A 64 7.29 -4.82 -4.28
CA HIS A 64 7.96 -6.02 -4.78
C HIS A 64 7.47 -6.41 -6.19
N VAL A 65 6.16 -6.39 -6.43
CA VAL A 65 5.60 -6.79 -7.73
C VAL A 65 5.91 -5.74 -8.80
N TYR A 66 5.87 -4.45 -8.47
CA TYR A 66 6.32 -3.38 -9.37
C TYR A 66 7.79 -3.54 -9.76
N GLU A 67 8.66 -3.84 -8.80
CA GLU A 67 10.07 -4.12 -9.05
C GLU A 67 10.23 -5.31 -10.02
N LYS A 68 9.52 -6.42 -9.78
CA LYS A 68 9.56 -7.60 -10.67
C LYS A 68 9.04 -7.30 -12.08
N MET A 69 8.03 -6.45 -12.20
CA MET A 69 7.50 -5.99 -13.48
C MET A 69 8.55 -5.22 -14.27
N LEU A 70 9.29 -4.31 -13.62
CA LEU A 70 10.33 -3.50 -14.23
C LEU A 70 11.56 -4.34 -14.60
N GLU A 71 11.98 -5.28 -13.74
CA GLU A 71 13.05 -6.25 -14.05
C GLU A 71 12.71 -7.09 -15.28
N LYS A 72 11.48 -7.61 -15.36
CA LYS A 72 11.00 -8.38 -16.51
C LYS A 72 11.02 -7.53 -17.79
N ALA A 73 10.54 -6.29 -17.72
CA ALA A 73 10.53 -5.37 -18.86
C ALA A 73 11.93 -5.01 -19.35
N ALA A 74 12.87 -4.77 -18.43
CA ALA A 74 14.27 -4.53 -18.74
C ALA A 74 14.91 -5.76 -19.42
N ALA A 75 14.69 -6.95 -18.86
CA ALA A 75 15.20 -8.20 -19.41
C ALA A 75 14.66 -8.50 -20.82
N GLU A 76 13.36 -8.26 -21.08
CA GLU A 76 12.76 -8.39 -22.42
C GLU A 76 13.37 -7.42 -23.45
N LYS A 77 13.94 -6.30 -22.99
CA LYS A 77 14.64 -5.32 -23.81
C LYS A 77 16.15 -5.56 -23.87
N GLY A 78 16.67 -6.57 -23.15
CA GLY A 78 18.11 -6.80 -23.03
C GLY A 78 18.86 -5.65 -22.37
N MET A 79 18.18 -4.90 -21.50
CA MET A 79 18.74 -3.73 -20.80
C MET A 79 18.94 -4.04 -19.32
N GLU A 80 19.96 -3.41 -18.72
CA GLU A 80 20.04 -3.31 -17.27
C GLU A 80 18.85 -2.50 -16.74
N LYS A 81 18.33 -2.88 -15.56
CA LYS A 81 17.13 -2.24 -14.99
C LYS A 81 17.29 -0.72 -14.87
N LYS A 82 18.46 -0.25 -14.42
CA LYS A 82 18.75 1.18 -14.29
C LYS A 82 18.63 1.92 -15.62
N ASP A 83 19.20 1.35 -16.68
CA ASP A 83 19.19 1.96 -18.01
C ASP A 83 17.80 1.88 -18.64
N PHE A 84 17.08 0.79 -18.40
CA PHE A 84 15.68 0.67 -18.77
C PHE A 84 14.83 1.77 -18.13
N LEU A 85 14.98 2.01 -16.82
CA LEU A 85 14.26 3.07 -16.11
C LEU A 85 14.58 4.46 -16.68
N ALA A 86 15.84 4.75 -16.97
CA ALA A 86 16.22 6.01 -17.62
C ALA A 86 15.58 6.16 -19.01
N SER A 87 15.44 5.05 -19.76
CA SER A 87 14.78 5.06 -21.07
C SER A 87 13.28 5.38 -21.01
N LEU A 88 12.62 5.16 -19.86
CA LEU A 88 11.18 5.46 -19.69
C LEU A 88 10.89 6.96 -19.66
N GLU A 89 11.86 7.81 -19.32
CA GLU A 89 11.69 9.26 -19.37
C GLU A 89 11.42 9.74 -20.81
N GLY A 90 12.01 9.04 -21.79
CA GLY A 90 11.98 9.44 -23.19
C GLY A 90 12.56 10.84 -23.42
N GLU A 91 12.26 11.40 -24.60
CA GLU A 91 12.56 12.79 -24.90
C GLU A 91 11.54 13.70 -24.20
N ALA A 92 12.02 14.76 -23.55
CA ALA A 92 11.15 15.76 -22.96
C ALA A 92 10.44 16.53 -24.08
N THR A 93 9.14 16.78 -23.91
CA THR A 93 8.44 17.69 -24.81
C THR A 93 8.91 19.11 -24.51
N SER A 94 9.49 19.77 -25.51
CA SER A 94 9.92 21.17 -25.37
C SER A 94 8.69 22.06 -25.14
N PRO A 95 8.59 22.79 -24.02
CA PRO A 95 7.46 23.68 -23.77
C PRO A 95 7.49 24.89 -24.71
N SER A 96 6.32 25.26 -25.24
CA SER A 96 6.17 26.46 -26.07
C SER A 96 6.38 27.72 -25.25
N ASP A 97 6.84 28.79 -25.90
CA ASP A 97 7.05 30.10 -25.25
C ASP A 97 5.75 30.65 -24.66
N GLU A 98 4.62 30.38 -25.31
CA GLU A 98 3.29 30.70 -24.84
C GLU A 98 2.96 29.99 -23.52
N ASN A 99 3.23 28.68 -23.43
CA ASN A 99 3.01 27.90 -22.21
C ASN A 99 3.89 28.41 -21.06
N VAL A 100 5.16 28.70 -21.34
CA VAL A 100 6.09 29.25 -20.32
C VAL A 100 5.61 30.60 -19.80
N ARG A 101 5.13 31.46 -20.70
CA ARG A 101 4.57 32.76 -20.33
C ARG A 101 3.29 32.61 -19.52
N MET A 102 2.39 31.71 -19.90
CA MET A 102 1.17 31.44 -19.14
C MET A 102 1.47 30.99 -17.70
N ILE A 103 2.42 30.08 -17.52
CA ILE A 103 2.83 29.62 -16.18
C ILE A 103 3.47 30.75 -15.38
N TYR A 104 4.34 31.56 -15.98
CA TYR A 104 4.88 32.74 -15.30
C TYR A 104 3.77 33.69 -14.84
N GLU A 105 2.82 34.05 -15.71
CA GLU A 105 1.73 34.95 -15.36
C GLU A 105 0.84 34.40 -14.25
N GLN A 106 0.64 33.08 -14.21
CA GLN A 106 -0.11 32.41 -13.15
C GLN A 106 0.61 32.47 -11.79
N TYR A 107 1.95 32.35 -11.78
CA TYR A 107 2.73 32.20 -10.54
C TYR A 107 3.59 33.41 -10.15
N LYS A 108 3.64 34.49 -10.95
CA LYS A 108 4.50 35.67 -10.69
C LYS A 108 4.31 36.35 -9.32
N ASN A 109 3.13 36.14 -8.70
CA ASN A 109 2.83 36.66 -7.36
C ASN A 109 3.11 35.64 -6.24
N HIS A 110 3.49 34.40 -6.56
CA HIS A 110 3.95 33.41 -5.59
C HIS A 110 5.30 33.84 -5.02
N GLN A 111 5.58 33.48 -3.76
CA GLN A 111 6.80 33.86 -3.06
C GLN A 111 8.09 33.53 -3.85
N ASP A 112 8.10 32.40 -4.56
CA ASP A 112 9.26 31.95 -5.34
C ASP A 112 9.56 32.80 -6.59
N PHE A 113 8.58 33.58 -7.06
CA PHE A 113 8.65 34.39 -8.28
C PHE A 113 8.48 35.89 -8.03
N GLN A 114 8.15 36.29 -6.79
CA GLN A 114 7.89 37.68 -6.45
C GLN A 114 9.09 38.58 -6.79
N GLY A 115 8.85 39.60 -7.60
CA GLY A 115 9.87 40.57 -8.02
C GLY A 115 10.81 40.09 -9.13
N LYS A 116 10.71 38.84 -9.59
CA LYS A 116 11.45 38.35 -10.76
C LYS A 116 10.70 38.68 -12.05
N THR A 117 11.44 39.01 -13.09
CA THR A 117 10.91 39.19 -14.44
C THR A 117 10.64 37.84 -15.13
N PHE A 118 9.91 37.89 -16.24
CA PHE A 118 9.74 36.72 -17.11
C PHE A 118 11.08 36.19 -17.61
N GLU A 119 12.00 37.08 -18.01
CA GLU A 119 13.31 36.70 -18.55
C GLU A 119 14.11 35.90 -17.53
N GLU A 120 14.17 36.38 -16.28
CA GLU A 120 14.84 35.72 -15.16
C GLU A 120 14.19 34.38 -14.77
N SER A 121 12.88 34.23 -14.99
CA SER A 121 12.12 33.05 -14.56
C SER A 121 11.95 31.99 -15.66
N SER A 122 12.06 32.39 -16.93
CA SER A 122 11.70 31.56 -18.09
C SER A 122 12.47 30.25 -18.17
N ALA A 123 13.80 30.29 -17.94
CA ALA A 123 14.64 29.10 -17.98
C ALA A 123 14.27 28.07 -16.89
N MET A 124 13.92 28.55 -15.70
CA MET A 124 13.48 27.69 -14.59
C MET A 124 12.13 27.04 -14.90
N ILE A 125 11.18 27.83 -15.42
CA ILE A 125 9.86 27.33 -15.81
C ILE A 125 9.98 26.27 -16.91
N ARG A 126 10.82 26.51 -17.92
CA ARG A 126 11.06 25.52 -18.99
C ARG A 126 11.60 24.21 -18.43
N ARG A 127 12.61 24.27 -17.57
CA ARG A 127 13.19 23.08 -16.94
C ARG A 127 12.14 22.29 -16.14
N GLU A 128 11.26 22.98 -15.40
CA GLU A 128 10.20 22.30 -14.65
C GLU A 128 9.17 21.66 -15.58
N LEU A 129 8.77 22.33 -16.67
CA LEU A 129 7.85 21.78 -17.65
C LEU A 129 8.44 20.57 -18.39
N GLU A 130 9.73 20.61 -18.74
CA GLU A 130 10.44 19.46 -19.31
C GLU A 130 10.48 18.30 -18.31
N SER A 131 10.77 18.58 -17.03
CA SER A 131 10.77 17.59 -15.96
C SER A 131 9.37 16.99 -15.75
N GLN A 132 8.31 17.80 -15.82
CA GLN A 132 6.92 17.32 -15.80
C GLN A 132 6.61 16.41 -16.99
N SER A 133 7.00 16.80 -18.20
CA SER A 133 6.80 15.97 -19.40
C SER A 133 7.47 14.61 -19.25
N LYS A 134 8.70 14.57 -18.75
CA LYS A 134 9.40 13.30 -18.47
C LYS A 134 8.66 12.44 -17.44
N ARG A 135 8.18 13.04 -16.34
CA ARG A 135 7.37 12.31 -15.34
C ARG A 135 6.09 11.74 -15.95
N GLN A 136 5.43 12.49 -16.84
CA GLN A 136 4.25 12.02 -17.57
C GLN A 136 4.58 10.84 -18.48
N ASN A 137 5.71 10.89 -19.21
CA ASN A 137 6.19 9.79 -20.04
C ASN A 137 6.42 8.52 -19.21
N VAL A 138 7.12 8.65 -18.09
CA VAL A 138 7.35 7.51 -17.17
C VAL A 138 6.03 6.95 -16.66
N ASN A 139 5.11 7.81 -16.21
CA ASN A 139 3.80 7.37 -15.72
C ASN A 139 3.01 6.61 -16.80
N ALA A 140 2.97 7.14 -18.04
CA ALA A 140 2.30 6.49 -19.16
C ALA A 140 2.94 5.14 -19.48
N ALA A 141 4.27 5.08 -19.56
CA ALA A 141 5.00 3.85 -19.82
C ALA A 141 4.76 2.79 -18.73
N VAL A 142 4.78 3.19 -17.45
CA VAL A 142 4.46 2.28 -16.33
C VAL A 142 3.02 1.76 -16.42
N GLN A 143 2.04 2.60 -16.77
CA GLN A 143 0.66 2.17 -16.98
C GLN A 143 0.53 1.17 -18.13
N ASP A 144 1.30 1.35 -19.20
CA ASP A 144 1.34 0.39 -20.29
C ASP A 144 2.00 -0.93 -19.88
N LEU A 145 3.02 -0.91 -19.02
CA LEU A 145 3.58 -2.13 -18.42
C LEU A 145 2.58 -2.84 -17.51
N VAL A 146 1.86 -2.10 -16.66
CA VAL A 146 0.80 -2.63 -15.80
C VAL A 146 -0.24 -3.37 -16.65
N LYS A 147 -0.72 -2.75 -17.74
CA LYS A 147 -1.64 -3.39 -18.69
C LYS A 147 -1.02 -4.58 -19.38
N LYS A 148 0.20 -4.44 -19.92
CA LYS A 148 0.92 -5.48 -20.67
C LYS A 148 1.11 -6.76 -19.84
N TYR A 149 1.47 -6.62 -18.58
CA TYR A 149 1.68 -7.76 -17.68
C TYR A 149 0.43 -8.15 -16.90
N GLY A 150 -0.71 -7.49 -17.14
CA GLY A 150 -1.97 -7.78 -16.46
C GLY A 150 -1.85 -7.63 -14.95
N LEU A 151 -1.04 -6.67 -14.47
CA LEU A 151 -0.85 -6.44 -13.05
C LEU A 151 -2.17 -5.92 -12.46
N LYS A 152 -2.80 -6.76 -11.64
CA LYS A 152 -3.97 -6.41 -10.85
C LYS A 152 -3.47 -5.96 -9.47
N ILE A 153 -3.48 -4.66 -9.25
CA ILE A 153 -3.32 -4.11 -7.90
C ILE A 153 -4.72 -4.16 -7.31
N ASP A 154 -4.91 -4.95 -6.25
CA ASP A 154 -6.17 -4.93 -5.53
C ASP A 154 -6.37 -3.51 -4.98
N PRO A 155 -7.43 -2.78 -5.38
CA PRO A 155 -7.72 -1.48 -4.80
C PRO A 155 -8.02 -1.57 -3.30
N ASN A 156 -8.30 -2.78 -2.79
CA ASN A 156 -8.53 -3.11 -1.39
C ASN A 156 -7.33 -3.89 -0.81
N LEU A 157 -6.17 -3.23 -0.77
CA LEU A 157 -5.13 -3.54 0.22
C LEU A 157 -5.81 -3.74 1.60
N PRO A 158 -5.38 -4.72 2.42
CA PRO A 158 -6.27 -5.64 3.13
C PRO A 158 -7.47 -4.97 3.78
N ASP A 159 -8.67 -5.45 3.45
CA ASP A 159 -9.89 -5.10 4.18
C ASP A 159 -9.64 -5.30 5.67
N LEU A 160 -9.67 -4.19 6.41
CA LEU A 160 -9.58 -4.22 7.86
C LEU A 160 -10.73 -5.10 8.37
N PRO A 161 -10.49 -5.98 9.36
CA PRO A 161 -11.62 -6.58 10.05
C PRO A 161 -12.51 -5.43 10.55
N PRO A 162 -13.84 -5.48 10.32
CA PRO A 162 -14.73 -4.45 10.81
C PRO A 162 -14.52 -4.35 12.32
N ALA A 163 -14.27 -3.13 12.82
CA ALA A 163 -14.23 -2.88 14.24
C ALA A 163 -15.61 -3.23 14.82
N ASP A 164 -15.65 -4.02 15.90
CA ASP A 164 -16.88 -4.33 16.61
C ASP A 164 -17.24 -3.11 17.48
N ILE A 165 -17.86 -2.12 16.85
CA ILE A 165 -18.26 -0.89 17.53
C ILE A 165 -19.56 -1.18 18.26
N ALA A 166 -19.52 -1.16 19.59
CA ALA A 166 -20.72 -1.20 20.41
C ALA A 166 -21.59 0.04 20.12
N ILE A 167 -22.71 -0.17 19.43
CA ILE A 167 -23.72 0.86 19.10
C ILE A 167 -24.98 0.74 19.97
N ASP A 168 -24.91 -0.02 21.06
CA ASP A 168 -26.05 -0.28 21.93
C ASP A 168 -26.53 1.01 22.61
N GLY A 169 -27.72 1.47 22.22
CA GLY A 169 -28.33 2.70 22.71
C GLY A 169 -28.09 3.92 21.83
N ASP A 170 -27.28 3.81 20.77
CA ASP A 170 -27.02 4.91 19.85
C ASP A 170 -28.18 5.15 18.87
N PRO A 171 -28.38 6.39 18.39
CA PRO A 171 -29.37 6.68 17.35
C PRO A 171 -29.04 5.99 16.03
N ILE A 172 -29.96 5.15 15.53
CA ILE A 172 -29.79 4.42 14.28
C ILE A 172 -30.68 5.00 13.18
N ARG A 173 -30.11 5.21 11.99
CA ARG A 173 -30.87 5.53 10.77
C ARG A 173 -30.71 4.42 9.73
N GLY A 174 -31.80 3.72 9.41
CA GLY A 174 -31.83 2.68 8.38
C GLY A 174 -32.26 1.30 8.92
N ASN A 175 -32.00 0.26 8.12
CA ASN A 175 -32.28 -1.12 8.51
C ASN A 175 -31.18 -1.63 9.46
N LYS A 176 -31.57 -2.18 10.63
CA LYS A 176 -30.66 -2.76 11.62
C LYS A 176 -29.95 -4.03 11.10
N ASP A 177 -30.57 -4.74 10.17
CA ASP A 177 -30.04 -5.96 9.56
C ASP A 177 -29.38 -5.68 8.19
N ALA A 178 -28.94 -4.44 7.94
CA ALA A 178 -28.27 -4.09 6.70
C ALA A 178 -26.95 -4.88 6.57
N LYS A 179 -26.64 -5.32 5.34
CA LYS A 179 -25.37 -6.01 5.05
C LYS A 179 -24.13 -5.13 5.23
N VAL A 180 -24.32 -3.81 5.28
CA VAL A 180 -23.29 -2.80 5.50
C VAL A 180 -23.83 -1.80 6.51
N THR A 181 -23.04 -1.55 7.56
CA THR A 181 -23.34 -0.58 8.62
C THR A 181 -22.28 0.52 8.58
N ILE A 182 -22.70 1.78 8.56
CA ILE A 182 -21.81 2.95 8.65
C ILE A 182 -22.01 3.54 10.04
N VAL A 183 -20.94 3.63 10.82
CA VAL A 183 -20.92 4.32 12.11
C VAL A 183 -20.26 5.68 11.91
N GLU A 184 -21.00 6.75 12.18
CA GLU A 184 -20.51 8.13 12.08
C GLU A 184 -20.08 8.62 13.47
N PHE A 185 -18.85 9.13 13.57
CA PHE A 185 -18.34 9.78 14.76
C PHE A 185 -18.13 11.27 14.47
N SER A 186 -18.69 12.11 15.33
CA SER A 186 -18.44 13.55 15.32
C SER A 186 -17.58 13.89 16.54
N ASP A 187 -16.29 14.09 16.31
CA ASP A 187 -15.42 14.67 17.33
C ASP A 187 -15.68 16.18 17.37
N PHE A 188 -16.47 16.61 18.36
CA PHE A 188 -16.62 18.03 18.63
C PHE A 188 -15.40 18.46 19.43
N ASP A 189 -14.31 18.79 18.71
CA ASP A 189 -13.23 19.56 19.28
C ASP A 189 -13.83 20.88 19.79
N CYS A 190 -14.01 20.97 21.10
CA CYS A 190 -14.46 22.19 21.77
C CYS A 190 -13.32 23.20 21.69
N PRO A 191 -13.46 24.33 20.96
CA PRO A 191 -12.48 25.38 21.05
C PRO A 191 -12.70 26.16 22.36
N TYR A 192 -11.64 26.33 23.14
CA TYR A 192 -11.55 27.48 24.03
C TYR A 192 -10.51 28.44 23.45
#